data_AF-A0A239QZZ2-F1
#
_entry.id   AF-A0A239QZZ2-F1
#
_cell.length_a   1.000
_cell.length_b   1.000
_cell.length_c   1.000
_cell.angle_alpha   90.00
_cell.angle_beta   90.00
_cell.angle_gamma   90.00
#
_symmetry.space_group_name_H-M   'P 1'
#
loop_
_entity.id
_entity.type
_entity.pdbx_description
1 polymer ?
#
loop_
_entity_poly.entity_id
_entity_poly.type
_entity_poly.pdbx_seq_one_letter_code
_entity_poly.pdbx_strand_id
1 'polypeptide(L)'
;MKKYLGYIELASVILMLIGCLAYRFMHYSWAVWVCIIGLVLFFLQVIYKAFNWKVYAKDNSRNIIWMLVTIVMLFLIMLMKR
;
A
#
# COMPACT_ATOMS: atom_id res chain seq x y z
N MET A 1 6.41 12.52 -14.57
CA MET A 1 5.54 11.46 -13.98
C MET A 1 6.25 10.52 -13.02
N LYS A 2 7.46 10.02 -13.31
CA LYS A 2 8.23 9.11 -12.41
C LYS A 2 8.31 9.59 -10.95
N LYS A 3 8.63 10.88 -10.75
CA LYS A 3 8.73 11.49 -9.41
C LYS A 3 7.40 11.49 -8.65
N TYR A 4 6.30 11.89 -9.32
CA TYR A 4 4.96 11.91 -8.73
C TYR A 4 4.43 10.53 -8.39
N LEU A 5 4.71 9.53 -9.22
CA LEU A 5 4.36 8.14 -8.91
C LEU A 5 5.06 7.64 -7.65
N GLY A 6 6.33 8.00 -7.43
CA GLY A 6 7.06 7.66 -6.21
C GLY A 6 6.46 8.32 -4.96
N TYR A 7 5.98 9.57 -5.06
CA TYR A 7 5.29 10.22 -3.95
C TYR A 7 3.92 9.59 -3.65
N ILE A 8 3.17 9.18 -4.68
CA ILE A 8 1.90 8.47 -4.52
C ILE A 8 2.12 7.11 -3.85
N GLU A 9 3.19 6.40 -4.24
CA GLU A 9 3.58 5.12 -3.63
C GLU A 9 3.86 5.28 -2.14
N LEU A 10 4.72 6.24 -1.80
CA LEU A 10 5.07 6.52 -0.42
C LEU A 10 3.85 6.95 0.40
N ALA A 11 2.98 7.80 -0.17
CA ALA A 11 1.75 8.26 0.48
C ALA A 11 0.75 7.10 0.70
N SER A 12 0.59 6.20 -0.26
CA SER A 12 -0.31 5.05 -0.14
C SER A 12 0.14 4.06 0.94
N VAL A 13 1.45 3.79 1.05
CA VAL A 13 2.04 2.96 2.10
C VAL A 13 1.87 3.61 3.47
N ILE A 14 2.10 4.93 3.57
CA ILE A 14 1.91 5.69 4.82
C ILE A 14 0.43 5.66 5.26
N LEU A 15 -0.51 5.87 4.34
CA LEU A 15 -1.94 5.79 4.63
C LEU A 15 -2.36 4.40 5.13
N MET A 16 -1.85 3.34 4.50
CA MET A 16 -2.09 1.96 4.96
C MET A 16 -1.52 1.71 6.35
N LEU A 17 -0.30 2.19 6.65
CA LEU A 17 0.32 2.06 7.97
C LEU A 17 -0.45 2.82 9.05
N ILE A 18 -0.84 4.07 8.77
CA ILE A 18 -1.63 4.90 9.71
C ILE A 18 -2.97 4.24 9.99
N GLY A 19 -3.70 3.78 8.95
CA GLY A 19 -4.97 3.08 9.14
C GLY A 19 -4.83 1.81 9.97
N CYS A 20 -3.75 1.03 9.77
CA CYS A 20 -3.50 -0.16 10.56
C CYS A 20 -3.16 0.13 12.02
N LEU A 21 -2.30 1.11 12.29
CA LEU A 21 -1.96 1.51 13.65
C LEU A 21 -3.18 2.10 14.37
N ALA A 22 -3.94 2.97 13.71
CA ALA A 22 -5.14 3.57 14.28
C ALA A 22 -6.22 2.51 14.58
N TYR A 23 -6.42 1.52 13.70
CA TYR A 23 -7.35 0.42 13.96
C TYR A 23 -6.87 -0.49 15.11
N ARG A 24 -5.55 -0.75 15.19
CA ARG A 24 -4.98 -1.64 16.22
C ARG A 24 -4.97 -1.02 17.61
N PHE A 25 -4.64 0.27 17.74
CA PHE A 25 -4.48 0.92 19.04
C PHE A 25 -5.73 1.67 19.52
N MET A 26 -6.53 2.21 18.59
CA MET A 26 -7.66 3.07 18.95
C MET A 26 -9.02 2.46 18.63
N HIS A 27 -9.07 1.26 18.03
CA HIS A 27 -10.30 0.56 17.65
C HIS A 27 -11.29 1.37 16.81
N TYR A 28 -10.80 2.43 16.17
CA TYR A 28 -11.64 3.34 15.41
C TYR A 28 -12.07 2.72 14.09
N SER A 29 -13.38 2.59 13.88
CA SER A 29 -13.96 2.08 12.63
C SER A 29 -13.61 2.93 11.41
N TRP A 30 -13.35 4.24 11.60
CA TRP A 30 -12.91 5.14 10.54
C TRP A 30 -11.48 4.84 10.05
N ALA A 31 -10.65 4.18 10.85
CA ALA A 31 -9.29 3.79 10.46
C ALA A 31 -9.27 2.73 9.35
N VAL A 32 -10.32 1.90 9.27
CA VAL A 32 -10.50 0.93 8.18
C VAL A 32 -10.67 1.65 6.84
N TRP A 33 -11.43 2.76 6.82
CA TRP A 33 -11.62 3.57 5.63
C TRP A 33 -10.31 4.22 5.14
N VAL A 34 -9.45 4.65 6.06
CA VAL A 34 -8.12 5.19 5.74
C VAL A 34 -7.23 4.10 5.09
N CYS A 35 -7.28 2.87 5.61
CA CYS A 35 -6.60 1.73 4.99
C CYS A 35 -7.13 1.43 3.57
N ILE A 36 -8.45 1.47 3.37
CA ILE A 36 -9.08 1.22 2.07
C ILE A 36 -8.63 2.27 1.04
N ILE A 37 -8.60 3.55 1.42
CA ILE A 37 -8.13 4.63 0.54
C ILE A 37 -6.66 4.43 0.14
N GLY A 38 -5.81 4.03 1.10
CA GLY A 38 -4.42 3.68 0.83
C GLY A 38 -4.28 2.53 -0.17
N LEU A 39 -5.07 1.48 -0.01
CA LEU A 39 -5.12 0.33 -0.93
C LEU A 39 -5.56 0.73 -2.35
N VAL A 40 -6.58 1.59 -2.48
CA VAL A 40 -7.09 2.04 -3.78
C VAL A 40 -6.04 2.87 -4.53
N LEU A 41 -5.39 3.81 -3.84
CA LEU A 41 -4.30 4.62 -4.40
C LEU A 41 -3.14 3.74 -4.87
N PHE A 42 -2.81 2.71 -4.09
CA PHE A 42 -1.79 1.75 -4.45
C PHE A 42 -2.19 0.94 -5.70
N PHE A 43 -3.43 0.46 -5.76
CA PHE A 43 -3.94 -0.31 -6.90
C PHE A 43 -3.94 0.50 -8.20
N LEU A 44 -4.37 1.76 -8.16
CA LEU A 44 -4.32 2.70 -9.29
C LEU A 44 -2.88 2.88 -9.81
N GLN A 45 -1.91 3.00 -8.91
CA GLN A 45 -0.50 3.07 -9.27
C GLN A 45 -0.02 1.78 -9.95
N VAL A 46 -0.38 0.62 -9.43
CA VAL A 46 0.02 -0.68 -10.00
C VAL A 46 -0.51 -0.82 -11.41
N ILE A 47 -1.79 -0.49 -11.62
CA ILE A 47 -2.41 -0.47 -12.95
C ILE A 47 -1.64 0.47 -13.88
N TYR A 48 -1.36 1.71 -13.45
CA TYR A 48 -0.65 2.68 -14.26
C TYR A 48 0.76 2.20 -14.66
N LYS A 49 1.51 1.58 -13.73
CA LYS A 49 2.83 0.99 -14.01
C LYS A 49 2.73 -0.24 -14.91
N ALA A 50 1.67 -1.05 -14.78
CA ALA A 50 1.42 -2.20 -15.65
C ALA A 50 1.20 -1.79 -17.11
N PHE A 51 0.41 -0.74 -17.36
CA PHE A 51 0.22 -0.21 -18.72
C PHE A 51 1.49 0.42 -19.31
N ASN A 52 2.39 0.94 -18.45
CA ASN A 52 3.67 1.54 -18.88
C ASN A 52 4.88 0.61 -18.67
N TRP A 53 4.69 -0.71 -18.78
CA TRP A 53 5.69 -1.72 -18.41
C TRP A 53 7.10 -1.48 -18.99
N LYS A 54 7.22 -1.07 -20.25
CA LYS A 54 8.53 -0.81 -20.90
C LYS A 54 9.38 0.26 -20.19
N VAL A 55 8.75 1.21 -19.51
CA VAL A 55 9.42 2.34 -18.84
C VAL A 55 9.68 2.05 -17.34
N TYR A 56 8.90 1.15 -16.76
CA TYR A 56 8.87 0.88 -15.33
C TYR A 56 9.20 -0.56 -14.94
N ALA A 57 9.56 -1.46 -15.86
CA ALA A 57 9.76 -2.89 -15.58
C ALA A 57 10.65 -3.17 -14.35
N LYS A 58 11.75 -2.41 -14.20
CA LYS A 58 12.70 -2.55 -13.08
C LYS A 58 12.17 -1.98 -11.75
N ASP A 59 11.36 -0.91 -11.81
CA ASP A 59 10.69 -0.33 -10.64
C ASP A 59 9.45 -1.15 -10.24
N ASN A 60 8.78 -1.77 -11.21
CA ASN A 60 7.56 -2.51 -10.99
C ASN A 60 7.83 -3.82 -10.24
N SER A 61 8.92 -4.52 -10.56
CA SER A 61 9.36 -5.70 -9.82
C SER A 61 9.69 -5.36 -8.36
N ARG A 62 10.38 -4.25 -8.10
CA ARG A 62 10.66 -3.79 -6.72
C ARG A 62 9.39 -3.39 -5.97
N ASN A 63 8.45 -2.76 -6.65
CA ASN A 63 7.19 -2.31 -6.09
C ASN A 63 6.25 -3.48 -5.75
N ILE A 64 6.22 -4.51 -6.61
CA ILE A 64 5.52 -5.77 -6.34
C ILE A 64 6.12 -6.47 -5.10
N ILE A 65 7.45 -6.43 -4.93
CA ILE A 65 8.11 -6.97 -3.73
C ILE A 65 7.68 -6.22 -2.47
N TRP A 66 7.68 -4.87 -2.49
CA TRP A 66 7.21 -4.07 -1.35
C TRP A 66 5.74 -4.34 -1.02
N MET A 67 4.88 -4.46 -2.03
CA MET A 67 3.48 -4.85 -1.86
C MET A 67 3.35 -6.21 -1.19
N LEU A 68 4.11 -7.20 -1.64
CA LEU A 68 4.13 -8.55 -1.07
C LEU A 68 4.54 -8.51 0.41
N VAL A 69 5.58 -7.73 0.74
CA VAL A 69 6.02 -7.52 2.13
C VAL A 69 4.92 -6.87 2.98
N THR A 70 4.23 -5.84 2.47
CA THR A 70 3.13 -5.19 3.19
C THR A 70 1.95 -6.14 3.41
N ILE A 71 1.57 -6.93 2.40
CA ILE A 71 0.51 -7.94 2.52
C ILE A 71 0.89 -9.02 3.54
N VAL A 72 2.12 -9.52 3.51
CA VAL A 72 2.62 -10.50 4.48
C VAL A 72 2.61 -9.92 5.90
N MET A 73 3.05 -8.66 6.08
CA MET A 73 2.96 -7.98 7.38
C MET A 73 1.52 -7.85 7.87
N LEU A 74 0.59 -7.46 6.99
CA LEU A 74 -0.83 -7.38 7.34
C LEU A 74 -1.38 -8.75 7.77
N PHE A 75 -1.01 -9.81 7.04
CA PHE A 75 -1.40 -11.18 7.36
C PHE A 75 -0.85 -11.64 8.72
N LEU A 76 0.40 -11.33 9.03
CA LEU A 76 1.02 -11.59 10.33
C LEU A 76 0.34 -10.81 11.46
N ILE A 77 0.01 -9.52 11.24
CA ILE A 77 -0.74 -8.69 12.19
C ILE A 77 -2.10 -9.30 12.48
N MET A 78 -2.80 -9.82 11.47
CA MET A 78 -4.08 -10.50 11.63
C MET A 78 -3.94 -11.84 12.36
N LEU A 79 -2.90 -12.63 12.07
CA LEU A 79 -2.61 -13.90 12.74
C LEU A 79 -2.25 -13.71 14.22
N MET A 80 -1.49 -12.67 14.57
CA MET A 80 -1.12 -12.34 15.95
C MET A 80 -2.25 -11.68 16.76
N LYS A 81 -3.35 -11.28 16.13
CA LYS A 81 -4.52 -10.70 16.81
C LYS A 81 -5.54 -11.77 17.22
N ARG A 82 -5.26 -13.05 16.91
CA ARG A 82 -6.01 -14.23 17.34
C ARG A 82 -5.43 -14.76 18.64
#